data_AF-A0A8T3T081-F1
#
_entry.id   AF-A0A8T3T081-F1
#
_cell.length_a   1.000
_cell.length_b   1.000
_cell.length_c   1.000
_cell.angle_alpha   90.00
_cell.angle_beta   90.00
_cell.angle_gamma   90.00
#
_symmetry.space_group_name_H-M   'P 1'
#
loop_
_entity.id
_entity.type
_entity.pdbx_description
1 polymer ?
#
loop_
_entity_poly.entity_id
_entity_poly.type
_entity_poly.pdbx_seq_one_letter_code
_entity_poly.pdbx_strand_id
1 'polypeptide(L)'
;MVIRVSPIAGWHRRSRGRRVILTLTIALLGATTWTSSQAITPGLYDIGTETLMPHLEDNLRYANSRERQCLRGDLPAAFFPTLRHRSFDGCELGACNGRDPVYYPLVCRSSQAPTGAARLSETGEHVSGVLEIQMGGKNMTFSQRIEATRLGDCRAER
;
A
#
# COMPACT_ATOMS: atom_id res chain seq x y z
N MET A 1 -45.95 0.97 -90.68
CA MET A 1 -45.06 1.79 -91.54
C MET A 1 -43.68 1.81 -90.89
N VAL A 2 -42.65 1.34 -91.63
CA VAL A 2 -41.18 1.45 -91.40
C VAL A 2 -40.64 0.75 -90.14
N ILE A 3 -40.04 -0.46 -90.19
CA ILE A 3 -38.73 -0.91 -90.74
C ILE A 3 -37.50 -0.35 -89.97
N ARG A 4 -36.85 -1.28 -89.23
CA ARG A 4 -35.41 -1.36 -88.84
C ARG A 4 -34.88 -0.13 -88.06
N VAL A 5 -33.74 -0.16 -87.36
CA VAL A 5 -32.50 -0.91 -87.50
C VAL A 5 -31.79 -0.89 -86.13
N SER A 6 -31.09 -1.97 -85.76
CA SER A 6 -29.94 -1.95 -84.83
C SER A 6 -28.77 -1.18 -85.50
N PRO A 7 -27.49 -1.32 -85.10
CA PRO A 7 -26.79 -1.52 -83.82
C PRO A 7 -25.85 -0.30 -83.54
N ILE A 8 -24.94 -0.25 -82.56
CA ILE A 8 -23.52 -0.63 -82.71
C ILE A 8 -22.74 -0.18 -81.45
N ALA A 9 -21.88 -1.09 -80.98
CA ALA A 9 -20.59 -0.93 -80.29
C ALA A 9 -20.46 -0.16 -78.98
N GLY A 10 -19.53 -0.67 -78.16
CA GLY A 10 -18.70 0.19 -77.32
C GLY A 10 -18.22 -0.50 -76.06
N TRP A 11 -17.10 -1.20 -76.16
CA TRP A 11 -16.42 -1.88 -75.06
C TRP A 11 -15.92 -0.96 -73.92
N HIS A 12 -15.74 -1.63 -72.77
CA HIS A 12 -14.88 -1.31 -71.62
C HIS A 12 -15.32 -0.22 -70.63
N ARG A 13 -15.66 -0.66 -69.41
CA ARG A 13 -14.74 -0.53 -68.26
C ARG A 13 -15.16 -1.38 -67.07
N ARG A 14 -14.16 -2.01 -66.45
CA ARG A 14 -14.21 -2.61 -65.13
C ARG A 14 -14.70 -1.61 -64.09
N SER A 15 -15.54 -2.06 -63.16
CA SER A 15 -15.22 -1.90 -61.74
C SER A 15 -16.03 -2.89 -60.88
N ARG A 16 -15.27 -3.64 -60.10
CA ARG A 16 -15.71 -4.55 -59.04
C ARG A 16 -16.46 -3.75 -57.96
N GLY A 17 -17.53 -4.32 -57.44
CA GLY A 17 -18.15 -3.84 -56.20
C GLY A 17 -19.01 -4.93 -55.58
N ARG A 18 -18.39 -5.94 -54.98
CA ARG A 18 -19.08 -6.99 -54.22
C ARG A 18 -18.49 -7.03 -52.81
N ARG A 19 -19.37 -6.75 -51.83
CA ARG A 19 -19.31 -7.13 -50.40
C ARG A 19 -18.26 -6.37 -49.59
N VAL A 20 -18.44 -6.06 -48.30
CA VAL A 20 -18.80 -6.93 -47.18
C VAL A 20 -19.27 -6.02 -46.02
N ILE A 21 -20.34 -6.44 -45.33
CA ILE A 21 -20.73 -5.91 -44.01
C ILE A 21 -19.71 -6.43 -43.00
N LEU A 22 -19.03 -5.53 -42.26
CA LEU A 22 -18.23 -5.92 -41.10
C LEU A 22 -18.34 -4.85 -40.00
N THR A 23 -19.21 -5.12 -39.03
CA THR A 23 -19.24 -4.46 -37.73
C THR A 23 -18.04 -4.92 -36.90
N LEU A 24 -17.23 -3.98 -36.39
CA LEU A 24 -16.16 -4.29 -35.44
C LEU A 24 -16.15 -3.25 -34.30
N THR A 25 -16.88 -3.56 -33.23
CA THR A 25 -16.77 -2.87 -31.93
C THR A 25 -15.58 -3.47 -31.18
N ILE A 26 -14.43 -2.79 -31.19
CA ILE A 26 -13.26 -3.19 -30.39
C ILE A 26 -13.43 -2.64 -28.97
N ALA A 27 -13.48 -3.56 -28.01
CA ALA A 27 -13.62 -3.32 -26.59
C ALA A 27 -12.38 -2.61 -26.01
N LEU A 28 -12.59 -1.53 -25.26
CA LEU A 28 -11.59 -0.95 -24.36
C LEU A 28 -11.30 -1.99 -23.26
N LEU A 29 -10.14 -2.64 -23.32
CA LEU A 29 -9.60 -3.37 -22.17
C LEU A 29 -9.10 -2.35 -21.15
N GLY A 30 -9.92 -2.06 -20.15
CA GLY A 30 -9.50 -1.38 -18.93
C GLY A 30 -8.55 -2.30 -18.16
N ALA A 31 -7.26 -1.99 -18.19
CA ALA A 31 -6.29 -2.59 -17.27
C ALA A 31 -6.65 -2.12 -15.86
N THR A 32 -7.39 -2.93 -15.12
CA THR A 32 -7.53 -2.74 -13.68
C THR A 32 -6.20 -3.17 -13.05
N THR A 33 -5.35 -2.20 -12.72
CA THR A 33 -4.21 -2.46 -11.85
C THR A 33 -4.77 -2.73 -10.47
N TRP A 34 -4.87 -4.01 -10.10
CA TRP A 34 -5.14 -4.42 -8.73
C TRP A 34 -3.91 -4.04 -7.91
N THR A 35 -3.96 -2.88 -7.24
CA THR A 35 -3.02 -2.58 -6.17
C THR A 35 -3.37 -3.51 -5.02
N SER A 36 -2.72 -4.67 -4.93
CA SER A 36 -2.76 -5.46 -3.71
C SER A 36 -2.03 -4.66 -2.63
N SER A 37 -2.78 -4.16 -1.64
CA SER A 37 -2.16 -3.79 -0.36
C SER A 37 -1.41 -5.03 0.12
N GLN A 38 -0.08 -4.97 0.16
CA GLN A 38 0.74 -6.07 0.68
C GLN A 38 0.40 -6.21 2.15
N ALA A 39 -0.40 -7.24 2.46
CA ALA A 39 -0.66 -7.66 3.82
C ALA A 39 0.60 -8.32 4.36
N ILE A 40 1.05 -7.90 5.54
CA ILE A 40 2.27 -8.42 6.14
C ILE A 40 2.10 -9.92 6.43
N THR A 41 3.13 -10.71 6.17
CA THR A 41 3.07 -12.16 6.39
C THR A 41 2.88 -12.47 7.89
N PRO A 42 1.89 -13.27 8.32
CA PRO A 42 1.79 -13.69 9.72
C PRO A 42 2.98 -14.56 10.15
N GLY A 43 3.41 -14.48 11.41
CA GLY A 43 4.50 -15.31 11.92
C GLY A 43 5.13 -14.85 13.23
N LEU A 44 6.13 -15.58 13.68
CA LEU A 44 7.02 -15.16 14.76
C LEU A 44 8.08 -14.21 14.19
N TYR A 45 8.21 -13.03 14.77
CA TYR A 45 9.20 -12.02 14.36
C TYR A 45 10.21 -11.77 15.48
N ASP A 46 11.47 -11.55 15.12
CA ASP A 46 12.46 -10.84 15.95
C ASP A 46 12.43 -9.36 15.56
N ILE A 47 12.03 -8.49 16.48
CA ILE A 47 11.77 -7.07 16.25
C ILE A 47 12.80 -6.26 17.02
N GLY A 48 13.70 -5.60 16.31
CA GLY A 48 14.58 -4.57 16.85
C GLY A 48 13.96 -3.19 16.70
N THR A 49 14.08 -2.35 17.72
CA THR A 49 13.60 -0.96 17.67
C THR A 49 14.67 0.01 18.14
N GLU A 50 14.69 1.18 17.51
CA GLU A 50 15.50 2.33 17.89
C GLU A 50 14.56 3.53 18.01
N THR A 51 14.48 4.08 19.22
CA THR A 51 13.64 5.24 19.52
C THR A 51 14.52 6.46 19.69
N LEU A 52 14.27 7.50 18.89
CA LEU A 52 14.95 8.79 18.94
C LEU A 52 14.05 9.83 19.62
N MET A 53 14.55 10.41 20.69
CA MET A 53 13.92 11.49 21.47
C MET A 53 14.80 12.75 21.38
N PRO A 54 14.63 13.59 20.34
CA PRO A 54 15.55 14.69 20.02
C PRO A 54 15.61 15.81 21.06
N HIS A 55 14.66 15.86 22.00
CA HIS A 55 14.59 16.90 23.02
C HIS A 55 15.24 16.51 24.35
N LEU A 56 15.85 15.33 24.43
CA LEU A 56 16.58 14.88 25.62
C LEU A 56 18.09 15.14 25.47
N GLU A 57 18.80 15.02 26.60
CA GLU A 57 20.26 15.04 26.66
C GLU A 57 20.85 13.91 25.82
N ASP A 58 22.09 14.08 25.33
CA ASP A 58 22.71 13.20 24.34
C ASP A 58 22.72 11.72 24.74
N ASN A 59 22.92 11.43 26.02
CA ASN A 59 22.91 10.08 26.59
C ASN A 59 21.51 9.44 26.69
N LEU A 60 20.44 10.24 26.55
CA LEU A 60 19.04 9.80 26.60
C LEU A 60 18.33 9.94 25.24
N ARG A 61 19.01 10.47 24.22
CA ARG A 61 18.44 10.67 22.88
C ARG A 61 18.00 9.38 22.22
N TYR A 62 18.66 8.26 22.51
CA TYR A 62 18.44 6.99 21.85
C TYR A 62 18.08 5.90 22.86
N ALA A 63 17.02 5.16 22.57
CA ALA A 63 16.66 3.96 23.31
C ALA A 63 16.49 2.81 22.33
N ASN A 64 17.23 1.71 22.55
CA ASN A 64 17.17 0.52 21.72
C ASN A 64 16.47 -0.61 22.48
N SER A 65 15.67 -1.40 21.77
CA SER A 65 15.10 -2.63 22.33
C SER A 65 15.06 -3.73 21.28
N ARG A 66 14.93 -4.98 21.73
CA ARG A 66 14.69 -6.12 20.85
C ARG A 66 13.76 -7.09 21.55
N GLU A 67 12.74 -7.58 20.84
CA GLU A 67 11.79 -8.55 21.36
C GLU A 67 11.35 -9.54 20.28
N ARG A 68 10.88 -10.71 20.70
CA ARG A 68 10.24 -11.68 19.81
C ARG A 68 8.75 -11.68 20.02
N GLN A 69 7.98 -11.56 18.95
CA GLN A 69 6.53 -11.49 19.02
C GLN A 69 5.87 -12.30 17.91
N CYS A 70 4.82 -13.04 18.27
CA CYS A 70 3.92 -13.63 17.29
C CYS A 70 2.96 -12.56 16.76
N LEU A 71 3.00 -12.31 15.46
CA LEU A 71 2.18 -11.31 14.78
C LEU A 71 1.16 -11.98 13.86
N ARG A 72 -0.08 -11.51 13.99
CA ARG A 72 -1.12 -11.73 12.99
C ARG A 72 -0.92 -10.64 11.92
N GLY A 73 -0.85 -11.05 10.66
CA GLY A 73 -0.38 -10.22 9.53
C GLY A 73 -1.18 -8.96 9.22
N ASP A 74 -2.27 -8.74 9.94
CA ASP A 74 -3.23 -7.65 9.77
C ASP A 74 -3.00 -6.45 10.70
N LEU A 75 -1.99 -6.49 11.58
CA LEU A 75 -1.79 -5.46 12.61
C LEU A 75 -0.45 -4.70 12.47
N PRO A 76 -0.38 -3.67 11.61
CA PRO A 76 0.75 -2.75 11.49
C PRO A 76 1.26 -2.19 12.82
N ALA A 77 0.34 -1.87 13.74
CA ALA A 77 0.68 -1.28 15.04
C ALA A 77 1.51 -2.22 15.92
N ALA A 78 1.42 -3.54 15.70
CA ALA A 78 2.12 -4.52 16.50
C ALA A 78 3.64 -4.52 16.26
N PHE A 79 4.12 -3.95 15.14
CA PHE A 79 5.55 -3.73 14.89
C PHE A 79 6.13 -2.56 15.68
N PHE A 80 5.30 -1.71 16.30
CA PHE A 80 5.71 -0.54 17.06
C PHE A 80 5.39 -0.69 18.56
N PRO A 81 6.25 -1.38 19.33
CA PRO A 81 6.13 -1.58 20.77
C PRO A 81 5.69 -0.36 21.59
N THR A 82 6.16 0.83 21.20
CA THR A 82 5.84 2.07 21.91
C THR A 82 4.34 2.37 21.94
N LEU A 83 3.58 1.96 20.92
CA LEU A 83 2.12 2.15 20.90
C LEU A 83 1.38 1.31 21.95
N ARG A 84 2.04 0.32 22.57
CA ARG A 84 1.49 -0.45 23.71
C ARG A 84 1.63 0.29 25.05
N HIS A 85 2.38 1.39 25.10
CA HIS A 85 2.57 2.17 26.32
C HIS A 85 1.30 2.96 26.66
N ARG A 86 0.98 3.09 27.96
CA ARG A 86 -0.25 3.77 28.43
C ARG A 86 -0.43 5.21 27.96
N SER A 87 0.66 5.87 27.56
CA SER A 87 0.62 7.22 26.97
C SER A 87 -0.13 7.27 25.63
N PHE A 88 -0.33 6.12 24.99
CA PHE A 88 -1.05 5.97 23.72
C PHE A 88 -2.40 5.24 23.90
N ASP A 89 -2.91 5.14 25.13
CA ASP A 89 -4.21 4.51 25.37
C ASP A 89 -5.32 5.24 24.59
N GLY A 90 -5.99 4.50 23.71
CA GLY A 90 -7.01 5.06 22.81
C GLY A 90 -6.45 5.73 21.56
N CYS A 91 -5.20 5.45 21.20
CA CYS A 91 -4.61 5.71 19.89
C CYS A 91 -4.42 4.40 19.12
N GLU A 92 -4.64 4.44 17.82
CA GLU A 92 -4.46 3.31 16.91
C GLU A 92 -3.92 3.77 15.55
N LEU A 93 -3.35 2.84 14.79
CA LEU A 93 -2.99 3.11 13.39
C LEU A 93 -4.23 2.92 12.52
N GLY A 94 -4.69 4.01 11.92
CA GLY A 94 -5.86 4.02 11.04
C GLY A 94 -5.60 3.40 9.67
N ALA A 95 -6.63 3.38 8.83
CA ALA A 95 -6.56 2.83 7.48
C ALA A 95 -5.44 3.48 6.65
N CYS A 96 -4.72 2.67 5.89
CA CYS A 96 -3.63 3.17 5.07
C CYS A 96 -4.10 3.93 3.83
N ASN A 97 -3.23 4.78 3.30
CA ASN A 97 -3.49 5.54 2.07
C ASN A 97 -3.30 4.72 0.77
N GLY A 98 -2.95 3.43 0.87
CA GLY A 98 -2.81 2.50 -0.26
C GLY A 98 -1.66 2.78 -1.23
N ARG A 99 -0.75 3.71 -0.90
CA ARG A 99 0.46 4.02 -1.69
C ARG A 99 1.69 3.37 -1.07
N ASP A 100 2.75 3.15 -1.86
CA ASP A 100 4.04 2.64 -1.41
C ASP A 100 5.04 3.81 -1.24
N PRO A 101 5.71 4.00 -0.08
CA PRO A 101 5.56 3.22 1.16
C PRO A 101 4.18 3.40 1.79
N VAL A 102 3.70 2.37 2.49
CA VAL A 102 2.36 2.36 3.09
C VAL A 102 2.35 3.21 4.35
N TYR A 103 1.51 4.26 4.34
CA TYR A 103 1.34 5.17 5.46
C TYR A 103 0.10 4.84 6.28
N TYR A 104 0.26 4.79 7.60
CA TYR A 104 -0.82 4.57 8.56
C TYR A 104 -0.90 5.78 9.49
N PRO A 105 -1.95 6.62 9.42
CA PRO A 105 -2.10 7.76 10.31
C PRO A 105 -2.38 7.29 11.74
N LEU A 106 -1.82 7.98 12.74
CA LEU A 106 -2.18 7.77 14.13
C LEU A 106 -3.52 8.46 14.41
N VAL A 107 -4.52 7.69 14.80
CA VAL A 107 -5.87 8.16 15.14
C VAL A 107 -6.06 7.96 16.64
N CYS A 108 -6.36 9.04 17.35
CA CYS A 108 -6.58 9.01 18.79
C CYS A 108 -7.97 9.53 19.14
N ARG A 109 -8.58 9.00 20.21
CA ARG A 109 -9.92 9.41 20.66
C ARG A 109 -10.02 10.87 21.15
N SER A 110 -8.93 11.44 21.68
CA SER A 110 -8.89 12.81 22.19
C SER A 110 -8.29 13.78 21.18
N SER A 111 -8.86 14.98 21.03
CA SER A 111 -8.34 16.02 20.15
C SER A 111 -7.06 16.70 20.65
N GLN A 112 -6.69 16.49 21.92
CA GLN A 112 -5.43 16.94 22.52
C GLN A 112 -4.36 15.83 22.52
N ALA A 113 -4.63 14.71 21.86
CA ALA A 113 -3.75 13.55 21.83
C ALA A 113 -2.54 13.76 20.90
N PRO A 114 -1.53 12.87 20.98
CA PRO A 114 -0.43 12.84 20.02
C PRO A 114 -0.95 12.68 18.59
N THR A 115 -0.26 13.31 17.64
CA THR A 115 -0.47 13.11 16.21
C THR A 115 0.74 12.43 15.61
N GLY A 116 0.57 11.76 14.47
CA GLY A 116 1.68 11.04 13.86
C GLY A 116 1.26 10.13 12.73
N ALA A 117 2.23 9.38 12.22
CA ALA A 117 2.00 8.32 11.25
C ALA A 117 3.11 7.27 11.34
N ALA A 118 2.76 6.04 10.97
CA ALA A 118 3.72 4.99 10.71
C ALA A 118 3.90 4.77 9.20
N ARG A 119 5.12 4.46 8.80
CA ARG A 119 5.47 3.91 7.49
C ARG A 119 5.98 2.51 7.69
N LEU A 120 5.52 1.57 6.87
CA LEU A 120 6.03 0.19 6.85
C LEU A 120 6.31 -0.25 5.42
N SER A 121 7.34 -1.08 5.29
CA SER A 121 7.70 -1.78 4.06
C SER A 121 8.07 -3.21 4.41
N GLU A 122 7.57 -4.17 3.63
CA GLU A 122 7.94 -5.57 3.72
C GLU A 122 8.76 -5.94 2.47
N THR A 123 9.85 -6.69 2.67
CA THR A 123 10.68 -7.23 1.58
C THR A 123 11.08 -8.64 1.95
N GLY A 124 10.34 -9.62 1.42
CA GLY A 124 10.51 -11.02 1.77
C GLY A 124 10.18 -11.27 3.25
N GLU A 125 11.14 -11.80 4.01
CA GLU A 125 10.96 -12.07 5.45
C GLU A 125 11.31 -10.88 6.35
N HIS A 126 11.68 -9.74 5.76
CA HIS A 126 12.09 -8.56 6.48
C HIS A 126 11.01 -7.48 6.42
N VAL A 127 10.71 -6.87 7.57
CA VAL A 127 9.82 -5.73 7.70
C VAL A 127 10.62 -4.58 8.30
N SER A 128 10.59 -3.42 7.64
CA SER A 128 11.19 -2.19 8.13
C SER A 128 10.12 -1.11 8.27
N GLY A 129 10.31 -0.17 9.18
CA GLY A 129 9.32 0.88 9.38
C GLY A 129 9.79 2.02 10.26
N VAL A 130 9.05 3.13 10.19
CA VAL A 130 9.28 4.32 10.99
C VAL A 130 7.94 4.85 11.49
N LEU A 131 7.82 5.02 12.79
CA LEU A 131 6.74 5.73 13.45
C LEU A 131 7.23 7.11 13.86
N GLU A 132 6.55 8.16 13.41
CA GLU A 132 6.83 9.55 13.79
C GLU A 132 5.65 10.08 14.59
N ILE A 133 5.92 10.61 15.79
CA ILE A 133 4.88 11.11 16.69
C ILE A 133 5.25 12.52 17.16
N GLN A 134 4.24 13.39 17.18
CA GLN A 134 4.26 14.70 17.81
C GLN A 134 3.34 14.64 19.03
N MET A 135 3.85 14.94 20.22
CA MET A 135 3.05 14.95 21.44
C MET A 135 2.34 16.30 21.60
N GLY A 136 1.06 16.28 21.95
CA GLY A 136 0.20 17.47 22.00
C GLY A 136 0.77 18.62 22.84
N GLY A 137 0.70 19.84 22.30
CA GLY A 137 0.89 21.09 23.03
C GLY A 137 2.31 21.69 23.05
N LYS A 138 3.34 20.95 22.61
CA LYS A 138 4.70 21.46 22.39
C LYS A 138 5.30 20.77 21.17
N ASN A 139 6.31 21.37 20.55
CA ASN A 139 7.04 20.76 19.42
C ASN A 139 7.93 19.59 19.88
N MET A 140 7.36 18.69 20.69
CA MET A 140 7.98 17.51 21.28
C MET A 140 7.68 16.34 20.36
N THR A 141 8.70 15.94 19.62
CA THR A 141 8.61 14.79 18.72
C THR A 141 9.44 13.64 19.26
N PHE A 142 9.08 12.43 18.86
CA PHE A 142 10.01 11.31 18.87
C PHE A 142 9.73 10.46 17.63
N SER A 143 10.71 9.66 17.24
CA SER A 143 10.53 8.66 16.21
C SER A 143 10.95 7.29 16.73
N GLN A 144 10.35 6.24 16.19
CA GLN A 144 10.76 4.87 16.42
C GLN A 144 10.97 4.20 15.07
N ARG A 145 12.21 3.79 14.80
CA ARG A 145 12.55 2.92 13.67
C ARG A 145 12.49 1.46 14.11
N ILE A 146 11.99 0.61 13.23
CA ILE A 146 11.86 -0.83 13.48
C ILE A 146 12.56 -1.59 12.36
N GLU A 147 13.20 -2.68 12.75
CA GLU A 147 13.78 -3.68 11.87
C GLU A 147 13.34 -5.05 12.39
N ALA A 148 12.50 -5.73 11.62
CA ALA A 148 11.92 -7.01 12.02
C ALA A 148 12.25 -8.11 11.00
N THR A 149 12.53 -9.30 11.50
CA THR A 149 12.81 -10.48 10.68
C THR A 149 11.88 -11.62 11.10
N ARG A 150 11.15 -12.18 10.13
CA ARG A 150 10.34 -13.37 10.35
C ARG A 150 11.25 -14.56 10.64
N LEU A 151 10.96 -15.25 11.73
CA LEU A 151 11.69 -16.45 12.19
C LEU A 151 10.97 -17.75 11.81
N GLY A 152 9.72 -17.67 11.34
CA GLY A 152 8.87 -18.81 11.03
C GLY A 152 7.45 -18.62 11.52
N ASP A 153 6.73 -19.73 11.64
CA ASP A 153 5.36 -19.73 12.17
C ASP A 153 5.35 -19.53 13.69
N CYS A 154 4.28 -18.97 14.20
CA CYS A 154 4.07 -18.93 15.65
C CYS A 154 3.90 -20.34 16.18
N ARG A 155 4.56 -20.68 17.29
CA ARG A 155 4.25 -21.91 18.01
C ARG A 155 2.83 -21.78 18.56
N ALA A 156 2.03 -22.82 18.39
CA ALA A 156 0.86 -23.01 19.23
C ALA A 156 1.38 -23.25 20.65
N GLU A 157 1.39 -22.21 21.48
CA GLU A 157 1.56 -22.39 22.91
C GLU A 157 0.36 -23.23 23.38
N ARG A 158 0.64 -24.49 23.71
CA ARG A 158 -0.31 -25.47 24.20
C ARG A 158 -0.45 -25.34 25.72
#